data_AF-A0A0P7UL07-F1
#
_entry.id   AF-A0A0P7UL07-F1
#
_cell.length_a   1.000
_cell.length_b   1.000
_cell.length_c   1.000
_cell.angle_alpha   90.00
_cell.angle_beta   90.00
_cell.angle_gamma   90.00
#
_symmetry.space_group_name_H-M   'P 1'
#
loop_
_entity.id
_entity.type
_entity.pdbx_description
1 polymer ?
#
loop_
_entity_poly.entity_id
_entity_poly.type
_entity_poly.pdbx_seq_one_letter_code
_entity_poly.pdbx_strand_id
1 'polypeptide(L)'
;EVQKALGRARGLFERWEELLEESTPVSRDELDWSTNELRNCLRAIDWDLEDLHETISIVESNPGKFRLAEHELQERKNFVEMTRQAVQEMKEQLSSPAAVAQTKKKNRQALLGAAGPTYHAAGLEPCLVSANSRYIQEQQEQQQLIMQEQDDQLELVSGSIRVLKDMSGRIGDELDEQAVMLGEFSEEMDQTNSRIDSVLKKMEKVSHMTSSRRQWCAIGVLVA
;
A
#
# COMPACT_ATOMS: atom_id res chain seq x y z
N GLU A 1 11.96 -1.08 -6.93
CA GLU A 1 10.92 -2.15 -6.94
C GLU A 1 9.56 -1.60 -7.29
N VAL A 2 9.15 -0.48 -6.68
CA VAL A 2 7.94 0.29 -7.02
C VAL A 2 7.68 0.45 -8.53
N GLN A 3 8.68 0.85 -9.33
CA GLN A 3 8.50 0.97 -10.78
C GLN A 3 8.13 -0.34 -11.48
N LYS A 4 8.69 -1.47 -11.01
CA LYS A 4 8.38 -2.81 -11.55
C LYS A 4 6.97 -3.23 -11.14
N ALA A 5 6.59 -2.97 -9.89
CA ALA A 5 5.24 -3.21 -9.39
C ALA A 5 4.21 -2.36 -10.15
N LEU A 6 4.51 -1.08 -10.40
CA LEU A 6 3.68 -0.19 -11.21
C LEU A 6 3.53 -0.68 -12.65
N GLY A 7 4.61 -1.15 -13.28
CA GLY A 7 4.54 -1.76 -14.60
C GLY A 7 3.62 -2.99 -14.64
N ARG A 8 3.69 -3.83 -13.60
CA ARG A 8 2.77 -4.97 -13.44
C ARG A 8 1.32 -4.53 -13.24
N ALA A 9 1.09 -3.52 -12.39
CA ALA A 9 -0.24 -2.97 -12.15
C ALA A 9 -0.86 -2.40 -13.42
N ARG A 10 -0.08 -1.69 -14.25
CA ARG A 10 -0.54 -1.18 -15.55
C ARG A 10 -0.96 -2.31 -16.50
N GLY A 11 -0.16 -3.37 -16.63
CA GLY A 11 -0.54 -4.52 -17.45
C GLY A 11 -1.80 -5.24 -16.95
N LEU A 12 -1.97 -5.34 -15.62
CA LEU A 12 -3.20 -5.87 -15.02
C LEU A 12 -4.40 -4.95 -15.25
N PHE A 13 -4.19 -3.64 -15.24
CA PHE A 13 -5.20 -2.63 -15.50
C PHE A 13 -5.68 -2.66 -16.95
N GLU A 14 -4.77 -2.67 -17.92
CA GLU A 14 -5.08 -2.82 -19.35
C GLU A 14 -5.88 -4.10 -19.60
N ARG A 15 -5.44 -5.23 -19.01
CA ARG A 15 -6.18 -6.50 -19.11
C ARG A 15 -7.57 -6.38 -18.50
N TRP A 16 -7.70 -5.75 -17.35
CA TRP A 16 -8.99 -5.55 -16.70
C TRP A 16 -9.95 -4.69 -17.54
N GLU A 17 -9.43 -3.64 -18.19
CA GLU A 17 -10.21 -2.82 -19.14
C GLU A 17 -10.69 -3.64 -20.35
N GLU A 18 -9.81 -4.44 -20.96
CA GLU A 18 -10.19 -5.37 -22.04
C GLU A 18 -11.30 -6.34 -21.61
N LEU A 19 -11.25 -6.81 -20.36
CA LEU A 19 -12.26 -7.71 -19.81
C LEU A 19 -13.59 -7.00 -19.52
N LEU A 20 -13.61 -5.67 -19.43
CA LEU A 20 -14.84 -4.88 -19.30
C LEU A 20 -15.51 -4.59 -20.64
N GLU A 21 -14.76 -4.56 -21.75
CA GLU A 21 -15.31 -4.31 -23.08
C GLU A 21 -16.34 -5.38 -23.50
N GLU A 22 -17.44 -4.95 -24.14
CA GLU A 22 -18.60 -5.81 -24.47
C GLU A 22 -18.31 -6.90 -25.52
N SER A 23 -17.17 -6.81 -26.22
CA SER A 23 -16.82 -7.68 -27.35
C SER A 23 -16.34 -9.08 -26.94
N THR A 24 -15.84 -9.24 -25.72
CA THR A 24 -15.20 -10.47 -25.24
C THR A 24 -16.15 -11.31 -24.37
N PRO A 25 -16.43 -12.58 -24.73
CA PRO A 25 -17.05 -13.52 -23.81
C PRO A 25 -16.03 -13.84 -22.71
N VAL A 26 -16.25 -13.29 -21.52
CA VAL A 26 -15.33 -13.40 -20.38
C VAL A 26 -15.91 -14.32 -19.31
N SER A 27 -15.07 -15.20 -18.75
CA SER A 27 -15.43 -15.99 -17.57
C SER A 27 -15.52 -15.09 -16.34
N ARG A 28 -16.58 -15.22 -15.53
CA ARG A 28 -16.77 -14.49 -14.26
C ARG A 28 -15.49 -14.57 -13.39
N ASP A 29 -14.93 -15.76 -13.31
CA ASP A 29 -13.75 -16.05 -12.47
C ASP A 29 -12.51 -15.25 -12.93
N GLU A 30 -12.39 -14.98 -14.24
CA GLU A 30 -11.26 -14.23 -14.79
C GLU A 30 -11.37 -12.74 -14.48
N LEU A 31 -12.59 -12.17 -14.56
CA LEU A 31 -12.84 -10.76 -14.22
C LEU A 31 -12.68 -10.52 -12.72
N ASP A 32 -13.23 -11.40 -11.89
CA ASP A 32 -13.11 -11.31 -10.43
C ASP A 32 -11.65 -11.48 -9.99
N TRP A 33 -10.92 -12.45 -10.57
CA TRP A 33 -9.49 -12.65 -10.32
C TRP A 33 -8.66 -11.42 -10.74
N SER A 34 -8.86 -10.91 -11.96
CA SER A 34 -8.14 -9.76 -12.49
C SER A 34 -8.35 -8.51 -11.62
N THR A 35 -9.60 -8.27 -11.20
CA THR A 35 -9.95 -7.16 -10.31
C THR A 35 -9.28 -7.30 -8.95
N ASN A 36 -9.25 -8.50 -8.37
CA ASN A 36 -8.63 -8.74 -7.07
C ASN A 36 -7.11 -8.61 -7.12
N GLU A 37 -6.47 -9.20 -8.13
CA GLU A 37 -5.02 -9.15 -8.30
C GLU A 37 -4.52 -7.72 -8.52
N LEU A 38 -5.26 -6.93 -9.30
CA LEU A 38 -4.96 -5.52 -9.49
C LEU A 38 -5.08 -4.73 -8.18
N ARG A 39 -6.15 -4.93 -7.39
CA ARG A 39 -6.30 -4.29 -6.07
C ARG A 39 -5.16 -4.65 -5.11
N ASN A 40 -4.73 -5.90 -5.10
CA ASN A 40 -3.60 -6.35 -4.29
C ASN A 40 -2.29 -5.70 -4.73
N CYS A 41 -2.06 -5.61 -6.04
CA CYS A 41 -0.88 -4.95 -6.58
C CYS A 41 -0.85 -3.45 -6.23
N LEU A 42 -1.98 -2.74 -6.38
CA LEU A 42 -2.07 -1.32 -6.05
C LEU A 42 -1.83 -1.05 -4.56
N ARG A 43 -2.37 -1.91 -3.68
CA ARG A 43 -2.15 -1.83 -2.23
C ARG A 43 -0.69 -2.01 -1.84
N ALA A 44 0.00 -2.98 -2.46
CA ALA A 44 1.43 -3.19 -2.22
C ALA A 44 2.24 -1.95 -2.62
N ILE A 45 1.88 -1.31 -3.74
CA ILE A 45 2.53 -0.05 -4.16
C ILE A 45 2.25 1.09 -3.18
N ASP A 46 1.04 1.20 -2.62
CA ASP A 46 0.74 2.24 -1.63
C ASP A 46 1.64 2.12 -0.39
N TRP A 47 1.83 0.90 0.12
CA TRP A 47 2.74 0.65 1.25
C TRP A 47 4.18 1.04 0.91
N ASP A 48 4.70 0.61 -0.25
CA ASP A 48 6.04 1.01 -0.66
C ASP A 48 6.18 2.55 -0.80
N LEU A 49 5.12 3.24 -1.23
CA LEU A 49 5.12 4.70 -1.36
C LEU A 49 5.06 5.41 -0.01
N GLU A 50 4.41 4.82 0.99
CA GLU A 50 4.37 5.35 2.36
C GLU A 50 5.77 5.27 2.99
N ASP A 51 6.44 4.12 2.89
CA ASP A 51 7.83 3.94 3.34
C ASP A 51 8.78 4.92 2.62
N LEU A 52 8.62 5.09 1.31
CA LEU A 52 9.42 6.06 0.55
C LEU A 52 9.15 7.50 0.99
N HIS A 53 7.92 7.84 1.34
CA HIS A 53 7.58 9.16 1.85
C HIS A 53 8.20 9.41 3.24
N GLU A 54 8.13 8.44 4.14
CA GLU A 54 8.77 8.52 5.46
C GLU A 54 10.29 8.66 5.35
N THR A 55 10.94 7.88 4.49
CA THR A 55 12.39 8.00 4.27
C THR A 55 12.79 9.38 3.72
N ILE A 56 11.99 9.97 2.83
CA ILE A 56 12.19 11.34 2.35
C ILE A 56 12.06 12.34 3.52
N SER A 57 11.04 12.18 4.37
CA SER A 57 10.84 13.06 5.54
C SER A 57 12.00 12.98 6.55
N ILE A 58 12.54 11.78 6.77
CA ILE A 58 13.72 11.55 7.62
C ILE A 58 14.95 12.26 7.04
N VAL A 59 15.16 12.16 5.72
CA VAL A 59 16.26 12.83 5.02
C VAL A 59 16.14 14.35 5.11
N GLU A 60 14.95 14.89 4.92
CA GLU A 60 14.66 16.33 5.05
C GLU A 60 14.94 16.85 6.46
N SER A 61 14.60 16.04 7.47
CA SER A 61 14.79 16.39 8.87
C SER A 61 16.25 16.37 9.30
N ASN A 62 17.14 15.68 8.57
CA ASN A 62 18.56 15.61 8.89
C ASN A 62 19.51 15.70 7.66
N PRO A 63 19.58 16.86 7.00
CA PRO A 63 20.36 17.02 5.76
C PRO A 63 21.87 16.76 5.97
N GLY A 64 22.39 17.11 7.15
CA GLY A 64 23.81 16.97 7.49
C GLY A 64 24.29 15.51 7.61
N LYS A 65 23.40 14.58 7.99
CA LYS A 65 23.70 13.15 8.11
C LYS A 65 23.71 12.45 6.75
N PHE A 66 22.77 12.78 5.87
CA PHE A 66 22.58 12.06 4.60
C PHE A 66 23.30 12.69 3.41
N ARG A 67 23.65 13.99 3.47
CA ARG A 67 24.40 14.72 2.43
C ARG A 67 23.85 14.50 1.01
N LEU A 68 22.53 14.40 0.90
CA LEU A 68 21.81 14.29 -0.37
C LEU A 68 21.72 15.66 -1.02
N ALA A 69 21.89 15.71 -2.35
CA ALA A 69 21.74 16.95 -3.09
C ALA A 69 20.25 17.31 -3.19
N GLU A 70 19.92 18.61 -3.09
CA GLU A 70 18.53 19.10 -3.14
C GLU A 70 17.79 18.63 -4.40
N HIS A 71 18.47 18.59 -5.55
CA HIS A 71 17.88 18.12 -6.80
C HIS A 71 17.48 16.64 -6.72
N GLU A 72 18.31 15.78 -6.11
CA GLU A 72 18.05 14.36 -5.97
C GLU A 72 16.88 14.12 -5.02
N LEU A 73 16.80 14.90 -3.94
CA LEU A 73 15.66 14.86 -3.02
C LEU A 73 14.37 15.29 -3.71
N GLN A 74 14.42 16.32 -4.55
CA GLN A 74 13.28 16.76 -5.35
C GLN A 74 12.85 15.71 -6.38
N GLU A 75 13.79 15.03 -7.04
CA GLU A 75 13.49 13.94 -7.95
C GLU A 75 12.77 12.77 -7.24
N ARG A 76 13.22 12.42 -6.02
CA ARG A 76 12.58 11.39 -5.19
C ARG A 76 11.16 11.78 -4.80
N LYS A 77 10.93 13.03 -4.39
CA LYS A 77 9.58 13.56 -4.12
C LYS A 77 8.68 13.49 -5.34
N ASN A 78 9.19 13.98 -6.48
CA ASN A 78 8.44 13.94 -7.74
C ASN A 78 8.09 12.50 -8.14
N PHE A 79 9.00 11.56 -7.95
CA PHE A 79 8.75 10.15 -8.23
C PHE A 79 7.61 9.58 -7.35
N VAL A 80 7.63 9.84 -6.04
CA VAL A 80 6.58 9.39 -5.12
C VAL A 80 5.24 9.99 -5.50
N GLU A 81 5.18 11.30 -5.77
CA GLU A 81 3.95 11.99 -6.15
C GLU A 81 3.39 11.50 -7.49
N MET A 82 4.23 11.36 -8.53
CA MET A 82 3.78 10.84 -9.83
C MET A 82 3.26 9.41 -9.73
N THR A 83 3.92 8.57 -8.93
CA THR A 83 3.49 7.17 -8.76
C THR A 83 2.18 7.10 -7.96
N ARG A 84 2.04 7.92 -6.91
CA ARG A 84 0.81 8.05 -6.12
C ARG A 84 -0.36 8.49 -7.00
N GLN A 85 -0.16 9.48 -7.86
CA GLN A 85 -1.18 9.93 -8.80
C GLN A 85 -1.60 8.80 -9.75
N ALA A 86 -0.65 8.07 -10.35
CA ALA A 86 -0.97 6.97 -11.26
C ALA A 86 -1.74 5.82 -10.58
N VAL A 87 -1.40 5.49 -9.33
CA VAL A 87 -2.12 4.50 -8.52
C VAL A 87 -3.54 4.98 -8.21
N GLN A 88 -3.69 6.26 -7.86
CA GLN A 88 -4.98 6.86 -7.57
C GLN A 88 -5.90 6.87 -8.79
N GLU A 89 -5.39 7.21 -9.97
CA GLU A 89 -6.14 7.17 -11.24
C GLU A 89 -6.67 5.75 -11.52
N MET A 90 -5.83 4.71 -11.37
CA MET A 90 -6.28 3.32 -11.56
C MET A 90 -7.35 2.90 -10.53
N LYS A 91 -7.20 3.32 -9.26
CA LYS A 91 -8.19 3.06 -8.20
C LYS A 91 -9.54 3.72 -8.45
N GLU A 92 -9.53 4.95 -8.94
CA GLU A 92 -10.74 5.71 -9.26
C GLU A 92 -11.50 5.05 -10.40
N GLN A 93 -10.80 4.58 -11.44
CA GLN A 93 -11.41 3.85 -12.55
C GLN A 93 -11.99 2.50 -12.12
N LEU A 94 -11.27 1.75 -11.27
CA LEU A 94 -11.77 0.53 -10.62
C LEU A 94 -13.03 0.73 -9.78
N SER A 95 -13.15 1.91 -9.16
CA SER A 95 -14.28 2.26 -8.27
C SER A 95 -15.38 3.03 -9.01
N SER A 96 -15.18 3.33 -10.30
CA SER A 96 -16.12 4.09 -11.10
C SER A 96 -17.48 3.39 -11.13
N PRO A 97 -18.60 4.11 -10.91
CA PRO A 97 -19.94 3.54 -10.99
C PRO A 97 -20.20 2.84 -12.33
N ALA A 98 -19.59 3.30 -13.42
CA ALA A 98 -19.68 2.69 -14.74
C ALA A 98 -18.98 1.32 -14.79
N ALA A 99 -17.75 1.22 -14.28
CA ALA A 99 -16.99 -0.04 -14.23
C ALA A 99 -17.66 -1.07 -13.32
N VAL A 100 -18.18 -0.64 -12.17
CA VAL A 100 -18.93 -1.49 -11.25
C VAL A 100 -20.25 -1.96 -11.87
N ALA A 101 -20.97 -1.07 -12.59
CA ALA A 101 -22.20 -1.42 -13.28
C ALA A 101 -21.95 -2.41 -14.44
N GLN A 102 -20.88 -2.21 -15.22
CA GLN A 102 -20.48 -3.14 -16.28
C GLN A 102 -20.06 -4.50 -15.74
N THR A 103 -19.28 -4.54 -14.65
CA THR A 103 -18.92 -5.78 -13.94
C THR A 103 -20.17 -6.52 -13.49
N LYS A 104 -21.13 -5.82 -12.85
CA LYS A 104 -22.41 -6.40 -12.43
C LYS A 104 -23.25 -6.90 -13.62
N LYS A 105 -23.25 -6.16 -14.74
CA LYS A 105 -23.94 -6.56 -15.97
C LYS A 105 -23.34 -7.83 -16.57
N LYS A 106 -22.00 -7.91 -16.70
CA LYS A 106 -21.29 -9.11 -17.18
C LYS A 106 -21.50 -10.30 -16.25
N ASN A 107 -21.41 -10.10 -14.94
CA ASN A 107 -21.68 -11.17 -13.96
C ASN A 107 -23.13 -11.69 -14.08
N ARG A 108 -24.10 -10.79 -14.24
CA ARG A 108 -25.50 -11.16 -14.45
C ARG A 108 -25.74 -11.83 -15.81
N GLN A 109 -25.01 -11.45 -16.85
CA GLN A 109 -25.12 -12.04 -18.19
C GLN A 109 -24.49 -13.45 -18.25
N ALA A 110 -23.41 -13.69 -17.50
CA ALA A 110 -22.85 -15.03 -17.28
C ALA A 110 -23.84 -15.95 -16.52
N LEU A 111 -24.58 -15.41 -15.54
CA LEU A 111 -25.64 -16.13 -14.80
C LEU A 111 -26.90 -16.42 -15.66
N LEU A 112 -27.27 -15.51 -16.57
CA LEU A 112 -28.48 -15.60 -17.40
C LEU A 112 -28.27 -16.30 -18.75
N GLY A 113 -27.03 -16.59 -19.14
CA GLY A 113 -26.67 -17.24 -20.41
C GLY A 113 -27.24 -18.65 -20.62
N ALA A 114 -27.99 -19.21 -19.67
CA ALA A 114 -28.67 -20.50 -19.77
C ALA A 114 -30.19 -20.43 -20.04
N ALA A 115 -30.82 -19.25 -19.99
CA ALA A 115 -32.28 -19.13 -20.15
C ALA A 115 -32.65 -18.17 -21.31
N GLY A 116 -32.90 -18.75 -22.49
CA GLY A 116 -33.39 -18.01 -23.66
C GLY A 116 -34.85 -17.52 -23.52
N PRO A 117 -35.26 -16.48 -24.28
CA PRO A 117 -36.58 -15.87 -24.14
C PRO A 117 -37.65 -16.66 -24.90
N THR A 118 -38.64 -17.22 -24.20
CA THR A 118 -39.81 -17.83 -24.85
C THR A 118 -41.09 -17.07 -24.49
N TYR A 119 -41.77 -16.65 -25.55
CA TYR A 119 -43.03 -15.92 -25.59
C TYR A 119 -44.25 -16.72 -25.10
N HIS A 120 -45.30 -15.97 -24.78
CA HIS A 120 -46.74 -16.28 -24.78
C HIS A 120 -47.46 -16.51 -23.44
N ALA A 121 -48.09 -15.41 -23.01
CA ALA A 121 -49.18 -15.37 -22.05
C ALA A 121 -50.52 -15.62 -22.75
N ALA A 122 -51.21 -16.70 -22.38
CA ALA A 122 -52.68 -16.79 -22.27
C ALA A 122 -53.08 -18.24 -21.93
N GLY A 123 -53.32 -18.54 -20.64
CA GLY A 123 -54.07 -19.73 -20.21
C GLY A 123 -53.34 -20.72 -19.29
N LEU A 124 -52.73 -20.28 -18.18
CA LEU A 124 -51.84 -21.13 -17.36
C LEU A 124 -52.16 -21.19 -15.85
N GLU A 125 -53.37 -20.94 -15.37
CA GLU A 125 -53.62 -20.90 -13.91
C GLU A 125 -53.15 -22.17 -13.12
N PRO A 126 -53.33 -23.42 -13.61
CA PRO A 126 -52.83 -24.62 -12.89
C PRO A 126 -51.34 -24.90 -13.11
N CYS A 127 -50.80 -24.54 -14.29
CA CYS A 127 -49.39 -24.71 -14.62
C CYS A 127 -48.52 -23.67 -13.91
N LEU A 128 -49.04 -22.46 -13.69
CA LEU A 128 -48.38 -21.40 -12.94
C LEU A 128 -48.18 -21.78 -11.49
N VAL A 129 -49.15 -22.41 -10.82
CA VAL A 129 -48.99 -22.86 -9.42
C VAL A 129 -47.93 -23.96 -9.30
N SER A 130 -47.93 -24.92 -10.23
CA SER A 130 -46.90 -25.99 -10.28
C SER A 130 -45.52 -25.43 -10.63
N ALA A 131 -45.43 -24.53 -11.60
CA ALA A 131 -44.20 -23.84 -11.97
C ALA A 131 -43.69 -22.94 -10.84
N ASN A 132 -44.59 -22.30 -10.07
CA ASN A 132 -44.23 -21.46 -8.93
C ASN A 132 -43.72 -22.32 -7.77
N SER A 133 -44.35 -23.46 -7.46
CA SER A 133 -43.81 -24.43 -6.49
C SER A 133 -42.43 -24.96 -6.89
N ARG A 134 -42.26 -25.34 -8.17
CA ARG A 134 -40.96 -25.79 -8.68
C ARG A 134 -39.91 -24.68 -8.61
N TYR A 135 -40.29 -23.45 -8.95
CA TYR A 135 -39.43 -22.28 -8.89
C TYR A 135 -39.02 -21.94 -7.45
N ILE A 136 -39.94 -22.03 -6.48
CA ILE A 136 -39.62 -21.81 -5.06
C ILE A 136 -38.64 -22.87 -4.56
N GLN A 137 -38.83 -24.14 -4.92
CA GLN A 137 -37.93 -25.22 -4.52
C GLN A 137 -36.54 -25.06 -5.16
N GLU A 138 -36.49 -24.73 -6.44
CA GLU A 138 -35.25 -24.46 -7.16
C GLU A 138 -34.51 -23.23 -6.60
N GLN A 139 -35.24 -22.18 -6.21
CA GLN A 139 -34.68 -21.02 -5.49
C GLN A 139 -34.15 -21.38 -4.10
N GLN A 140 -34.81 -22.29 -3.39
CA GLN A 140 -34.37 -22.73 -2.06
C GLN A 140 -33.08 -23.56 -2.13
N GLU A 141 -32.97 -24.44 -3.13
CA GLU A 141 -31.73 -25.18 -3.42
C GLU A 141 -30.62 -24.22 -3.86
N GLN A 142 -30.93 -23.24 -4.70
CA GLN A 142 -29.98 -22.22 -5.14
C GLN A 142 -29.50 -21.34 -3.96
N GLN A 143 -30.38 -20.99 -3.03
CA GLN A 143 -30.01 -20.27 -1.80
C GLN A 143 -29.10 -21.11 -0.90
N GLN A 144 -29.27 -22.42 -0.82
CA GLN A 144 -28.34 -23.28 -0.09
C GLN A 144 -26.95 -23.30 -0.73
N LEU A 145 -26.86 -23.35 -2.06
CA LEU A 145 -25.58 -23.26 -2.77
C LEU A 145 -24.91 -21.90 -2.55
N ILE A 146 -25.67 -20.81 -2.58
CA ILE A 146 -25.17 -19.46 -2.31
C ILE A 146 -24.67 -19.35 -0.86
N MET A 147 -25.36 -19.96 0.10
CA MET A 147 -24.95 -19.97 1.51
C MET A 147 -23.66 -20.78 1.72
N GLN A 148 -23.50 -21.90 1.01
CA GLN A 148 -22.24 -22.66 1.00
C GLN A 148 -21.09 -21.87 0.35
N GLU A 149 -21.32 -21.21 -0.79
CA GLU A 149 -20.31 -20.36 -1.45
C GLU A 149 -19.90 -19.19 -0.54
N GLN A 150 -20.83 -18.64 0.25
CA GLN A 150 -20.53 -17.62 1.25
C GLN A 150 -19.74 -18.16 2.45
N ASP A 151 -20.00 -19.38 2.91
CA ASP A 151 -19.20 -20.02 3.97
C ASP A 151 -17.77 -20.29 3.49
N ASP A 152 -17.57 -20.75 2.25
CA ASP A 152 -16.25 -20.92 1.64
C ASP A 152 -15.52 -19.57 1.49
N GLN A 153 -16.25 -18.50 1.14
CA GLN A 153 -15.69 -17.14 1.13
C GLN A 153 -15.30 -16.66 2.53
N LEU A 154 -16.06 -16.99 3.57
CA LEU A 154 -15.71 -16.65 4.95
C LEU A 154 -14.48 -17.43 5.44
N GLU A 155 -14.30 -18.68 5.01
CA GLU A 155 -13.09 -19.45 5.29
C GLU A 155 -11.85 -18.84 4.61
N LEU A 156 -11.99 -18.38 3.36
CA LEU A 156 -10.91 -17.68 2.63
C LEU A 156 -10.56 -16.31 3.26
N VAL A 157 -11.57 -15.56 3.68
CA VAL A 157 -11.39 -14.30 4.43
C VAL A 157 -10.74 -14.58 5.80
N SER A 158 -11.08 -15.68 6.47
CA SER A 158 -10.44 -16.15 7.70
C SER A 158 -8.97 -16.49 7.49
N GLY A 159 -8.61 -17.09 6.35
CA GLY A 159 -7.21 -17.28 5.93
C GLY A 159 -6.46 -15.95 5.81
N SER A 160 -7.09 -14.94 5.22
CA SER A 160 -6.53 -13.59 5.08
C SER A 160 -6.34 -12.90 6.43
N ILE A 161 -7.27 -13.08 7.37
CA ILE A 161 -7.16 -12.59 8.75
C ILE A 161 -6.04 -13.30 9.51
N ARG A 162 -5.80 -14.60 9.27
CA ARG A 162 -4.70 -15.34 9.90
C ARG A 162 -3.33 -14.84 9.43
N VAL A 163 -3.21 -14.51 8.14
CA VAL A 163 -2.00 -13.89 7.57
C VAL A 163 -1.80 -12.49 8.11
N LEU A 164 -2.85 -11.66 8.17
CA LEU A 164 -2.81 -10.33 8.79
C LEU A 164 -2.41 -10.40 10.27
N LYS A 165 -2.89 -11.41 11.01
CA LYS A 165 -2.52 -11.62 12.41
C LYS A 165 -1.04 -12.03 12.56
N ASP A 166 -0.52 -12.90 11.69
CA ASP A 166 0.90 -13.29 11.70
C ASP A 166 1.79 -12.09 11.36
N MET A 167 1.40 -11.29 10.36
CA MET A 167 2.10 -10.06 9.99
C MET A 167 2.03 -9.00 11.09
N SER A 168 0.87 -8.79 11.69
CA SER A 168 0.70 -7.86 12.82
C SER A 168 1.51 -8.29 14.04
N GLY A 169 1.68 -9.59 14.27
CA GLY A 169 2.55 -10.12 15.32
C GLY A 169 4.02 -9.77 15.05
N ARG A 170 4.50 -10.03 13.84
CA ARG A 170 5.89 -9.71 13.44
C ARG A 170 6.18 -8.21 13.43
N ILE A 171 5.20 -7.38 13.05
CA ILE A 171 5.30 -5.92 13.14
C ILE A 171 5.41 -5.49 14.61
N GLY A 172 4.63 -6.10 15.50
CA GLY A 172 4.73 -5.84 16.94
C GLY A 172 6.12 -6.17 17.50
N ASP A 173 6.63 -7.36 17.16
CA ASP A 173 7.96 -7.81 17.61
C ASP A 173 9.08 -6.89 17.08
N GLU A 174 9.02 -6.49 15.81
CA GLU A 174 9.99 -5.56 15.19
C GLU A 174 9.89 -4.14 15.77
N LEU A 175 8.69 -3.65 16.07
CA LEU A 175 8.50 -2.35 16.74
C LEU A 175 9.05 -2.37 18.17
N ASP A 176 8.88 -3.47 18.90
CA ASP A 176 9.45 -3.65 20.23
C ASP A 176 10.99 -3.72 20.15
N GLU A 177 11.55 -4.40 19.14
CA GLU A 177 13.00 -4.45 18.90
C GLU A 177 13.57 -3.07 18.54
N GLN A 178 12.86 -2.31 17.69
CA GLN A 178 13.22 -0.93 17.35
C GLN A 178 13.08 0.03 18.54
N ALA A 179 12.12 -0.17 19.44
CA ALA A 179 12.00 0.61 20.67
C ALA A 179 13.22 0.42 21.59
N VAL A 180 13.77 -0.80 21.65
CA VAL A 180 15.02 -1.09 22.36
C VAL A 180 16.21 -0.43 21.64
N MET A 181 16.33 -0.56 20.32
CA MET A 181 17.41 0.06 19.54
C MET A 181 17.38 1.59 19.59
N LEU A 182 16.20 2.22 19.69
CA LEU A 182 16.06 3.67 19.88
C LEU A 182 16.53 4.12 21.27
N GLY A 183 16.32 3.28 22.29
CA GLY A 183 16.87 3.51 23.63
C GLY A 183 18.40 3.51 23.62
N GLU A 184 19.01 2.52 22.99
CA GLU A 184 20.47 2.44 22.83
C GLU A 184 21.04 3.61 22.01
N PHE A 185 20.37 3.97 20.91
CA PHE A 185 20.75 5.13 20.10
C PHE A 185 20.67 6.45 20.89
N SER A 186 19.67 6.62 21.76
CA SER A 186 19.56 7.78 22.64
C SER A 186 20.73 7.82 23.64
N GLU A 187 21.13 6.68 24.20
CA GLU A 187 22.27 6.60 25.11
C GLU A 187 23.60 6.91 24.40
N GLU A 188 23.79 6.41 23.18
CA GLU A 188 24.94 6.76 22.34
C GLU A 188 24.96 8.24 21.96
N MET A 189 23.78 8.83 21.70
CA MET A 189 23.62 10.26 21.43
C MET A 189 24.00 11.10 22.65
N ASP A 190 23.57 10.71 23.85
CA ASP A 190 23.94 11.38 25.11
C ASP A 190 25.45 11.28 25.39
N GLN A 191 26.06 10.11 25.16
CA GLN A 191 27.52 9.97 25.22
C GLN A 191 28.22 10.87 24.22
N THR A 192 27.72 10.95 22.98
CA THR A 192 28.29 11.81 21.95
C THR A 192 28.18 13.28 22.35
N ASN A 193 27.05 13.70 22.90
CA ASN A 193 26.82 15.07 23.37
C ASN A 193 27.78 15.44 24.52
N SER A 194 27.99 14.54 25.49
CA SER A 194 28.96 14.74 26.57
C SER A 194 30.43 14.84 26.09
N ARG A 195 30.78 14.09 25.04
CA ARG A 195 32.08 14.18 24.37
C ARG A 195 32.23 15.51 23.65
N ILE A 196 31.19 15.96 22.93
CA ILE A 196 31.16 17.26 22.26
C ILE A 196 31.34 18.38 23.29
N ASP A 197 30.61 18.37 24.40
CA ASP A 197 30.75 19.35 25.49
C ASP A 197 32.17 19.38 26.08
N SER A 198 32.78 18.21 26.24
CA SER A 198 34.16 18.09 26.72
C SER A 198 35.17 18.67 25.73
N VAL A 199 34.94 18.47 24.43
CA VAL A 199 35.74 19.06 23.36
C VAL A 199 35.56 20.57 23.32
N LEU A 200 34.32 21.07 23.44
CA LEU A 200 34.01 22.50 23.47
C LEU A 200 34.70 23.20 24.65
N LYS A 201 34.65 22.63 25.85
CA LYS A 201 35.37 23.15 27.03
C LYS A 201 36.89 23.16 26.84
N LYS A 202 37.46 22.13 26.21
CA LYS A 202 38.90 22.10 25.90
C LYS A 202 39.25 23.17 24.87
N MET A 203 38.40 23.40 23.87
CA MET A 203 38.59 24.42 22.85
C MET A 203 38.50 25.83 23.44
N GLU A 204 37.56 26.08 24.36
CA GLU A 204 37.47 27.31 25.15
C GLU A 204 38.73 27.53 26.00
N LYS A 205 39.21 26.49 26.69
CA LYS A 205 40.43 26.58 27.50
C LYS A 205 41.69 26.82 26.67
N VAL A 206 41.82 26.14 25.53
CA VAL A 206 42.93 26.38 24.59
C VAL A 206 42.86 27.80 24.05
N SER A 207 41.67 28.26 23.63
CA SER A 207 41.43 29.64 23.19
C SER A 207 41.86 30.66 24.24
N HIS A 208 41.46 30.45 25.51
CA HIS A 208 41.86 31.31 26.61
C HIS A 208 43.36 31.19 26.96
N MET A 209 43.99 30.05 26.70
CA MET A 209 45.43 29.85 26.92
C MET A 209 46.30 30.51 25.84
N THR A 210 45.85 30.62 24.57
CA THR A 210 46.57 31.40 23.53
C THR A 210 46.52 32.91 23.78
N SER A 211 45.52 33.41 24.51
CA SER A 211 45.42 34.81 24.97
C SER A 211 46.42 35.18 26.09
N SER A 212 47.48 34.40 26.31
CA SER A 212 48.34 34.60 27.47
C SER A 212 49.35 35.70 27.24
N ARG A 213 49.31 36.75 28.08
CA ARG A 213 50.35 37.78 28.25
C ARG A 213 51.77 37.18 28.38
N ARG A 214 51.89 35.90 28.78
CA ARG A 214 53.14 35.12 28.82
C ARG A 214 53.68 34.72 27.44
N GLN A 215 52.85 34.47 26.43
CA GLN A 215 53.32 34.23 25.06
C GLN A 215 53.89 35.51 24.43
N TRP A 216 53.21 36.65 24.61
CA TRP A 216 53.74 37.96 24.23
C TRP A 216 55.01 38.33 25.01
N CYS A 217 55.10 37.95 26.29
CA CYS A 217 56.31 38.14 27.09
C CYS A 217 57.47 37.26 26.60
N ALA A 218 57.22 35.99 26.26
CA ALA A 218 58.23 35.08 25.71
C ALA A 218 58.74 35.53 24.34
N ILE A 219 57.86 36.05 23.47
CA ILE A 219 58.25 36.68 22.20
C ILE A 219 59.10 37.95 22.48
N GLY A 220 58.70 38.78 23.44
CA GLY A 220 59.47 39.95 23.84
C GLY A 220 60.87 39.63 24.38
N VAL A 221 61.02 38.54 25.14
CA VAL A 221 62.31 38.08 25.69
C VAL A 221 63.20 37.45 24.61
N LEU A 222 62.64 36.78 23.61
CA LEU A 222 63.40 36.20 22.50
C LEU A 222 63.83 37.21 21.44
N VAL A 223 63.18 38.38 21.39
CA VAL A 223 63.48 39.48 20.45
C VAL A 223 64.46 40.50 21.06
N ALA A 224 64.68 40.48 22.38
CA ALA A 224 65.64 41.34 23.10
C ALA A 224 67.01 40.68 23.25
#